data_AF-A0A7C7XQN2-F1
#
_entry.id   AF-A0A7C7XQN2-F1
#
_cell.length_a   1.000
_cell.length_b   1.000
_cell.length_c   1.000
_cell.angle_alpha   90.00
_cell.angle_beta   90.00
_cell.angle_gamma   90.00
#
_symmetry.space_group_name_H-M   'P 1'
#
loop_
_entity.id
_entity.type
_entity.pdbx_description
1 polymer ?
#
loop_
_entity_poly.entity_id
_entity_poly.type
_entity_poly.pdbx_seq_one_letter_code
_entity_poly.pdbx_strand_id
1 'polypeptide(L)'
;MNDLQRENEEEIQPTIQVKHLPLLLRPKQTCELFGIDLKALHKLETSGRVKAVRIGPKKVQRRYSPVAVAKALGVDLMAENYTLVAGMDFARELGGKLADSSDAVLAKTR
;
A
#
# COMPACT_ATOMS: atom_id res chain seq x y z
N MET A 1 -8.42 -36.37 -39.41
CA MET A 1 -7.14 -36.25 -38.68
C MET A 1 -7.12 -34.83 -38.15
N ASN A 2 -7.65 -34.67 -36.95
CA ASN A 2 -7.84 -33.38 -36.29
C ASN A 2 -6.96 -33.35 -35.03
N ASP A 3 -6.67 -32.13 -34.57
CA ASP A 3 -6.41 -31.81 -33.16
C ASP A 3 -5.02 -32.10 -32.59
N LEU A 4 -3.96 -31.47 -33.13
CA LEU A 4 -2.63 -31.41 -32.47
C LEU A 4 -2.10 -29.99 -32.23
N GLN A 5 -2.95 -28.96 -32.26
CA GLN A 5 -2.54 -27.56 -32.08
C GLN A 5 -3.18 -26.84 -30.88
N ARG A 6 -3.72 -27.56 -29.89
CA ARG A 6 -4.48 -26.96 -28.77
C ARG A 6 -4.00 -27.30 -27.36
N GLU A 7 -2.76 -27.75 -27.17
CA GLU A 7 -2.28 -28.15 -25.83
C GLU A 7 -1.27 -27.19 -25.18
N ASN A 8 -0.89 -26.07 -25.81
CA ASN A 8 0.07 -25.13 -25.24
C ASN A 8 -0.53 -23.82 -24.69
N GLU A 9 -1.85 -23.76 -24.51
CA GLU A 9 -2.55 -22.64 -23.85
C GLU A 9 -3.15 -23.03 -22.49
N GLU A 10 -2.85 -24.21 -21.96
CA GLU A 10 -3.25 -24.57 -20.61
C GLU A 10 -2.22 -24.06 -19.59
N GLU A 11 -2.60 -22.93 -19.00
CA GLU A 11 -2.41 -22.67 -17.56
C GLU A 11 -0.98 -22.75 -17.03
N ILE A 12 -0.13 -21.81 -17.45
CA ILE A 12 0.72 -21.15 -16.46
C ILE A 12 -0.09 -19.97 -15.90
N GLN A 13 -1.22 -20.26 -15.24
CA GLN A 13 -1.64 -19.33 -14.20
C GLN A 13 -0.53 -19.42 -13.17
N PRO A 14 0.30 -18.39 -12.94
CA PRO A 14 1.19 -18.44 -11.82
C PRO A 14 0.24 -18.54 -10.62
N THR A 15 0.21 -19.70 -9.95
CA THR A 15 -0.38 -19.80 -8.63
C THR A 15 0.53 -18.99 -7.73
N ILE A 16 0.44 -17.67 -7.85
CA ILE A 16 1.10 -16.72 -6.98
C ILE A 16 0.44 -17.04 -5.65
N GLN A 17 1.15 -17.76 -4.80
CA GLN A 17 0.84 -17.78 -3.38
C GLN A 17 0.99 -16.33 -2.95
N VAL A 18 -0.10 -15.58 -3.03
CA VAL A 18 -0.16 -14.20 -2.58
C VAL A 18 -0.04 -14.28 -1.07
N LYS A 19 1.20 -14.34 -0.58
CA LYS A 19 1.50 -14.10 0.82
C LYS A 19 0.80 -12.81 1.15
N HIS A 20 -0.12 -12.85 2.10
CA HIS A 20 -0.96 -11.73 2.49
C HIS A 20 -0.05 -10.51 2.72
N LEU A 21 -0.05 -9.58 1.76
CA LEU A 21 0.88 -8.47 1.82
C LEU A 21 0.40 -7.53 2.91
N PRO A 22 1.28 -7.11 3.82
CA PRO A 22 0.89 -6.20 4.88
C PRO A 22 0.44 -4.88 4.26
N LEU A 23 -0.82 -4.51 4.47
CA LEU A 23 -1.42 -3.29 3.92
C LEU A 23 -0.71 -2.01 4.41
N LEU A 24 -0.01 -2.12 5.54
CA LEU A 24 0.62 -1.04 6.27
C LEU A 24 2.00 -1.47 6.79
N LEU A 25 3.05 -0.82 6.29
CA LEU A 25 4.45 -1.14 6.60
C LEU A 25 5.01 -0.25 7.70
N ARG A 26 5.97 -0.79 8.47
CA ARG A 26 6.75 0.03 9.43
C ARG A 26 7.72 0.94 8.65
N PRO A 27 8.16 2.07 9.21
CA PRO A 27 9.10 2.97 8.55
C PRO A 27 10.32 2.25 7.94
N LYS A 28 10.96 1.35 8.70
CA LYS A 28 12.12 0.58 8.20
C LYS A 28 11.79 -0.31 6.99
N GLN A 29 10.66 -1.01 7.03
CA GLN A 29 10.21 -1.86 5.92
C GLN A 29 9.86 -1.03 4.68
N THR A 30 9.25 0.14 4.86
CA THR A 30 8.98 1.08 3.76
C THR A 30 10.29 1.55 3.13
N CYS A 31 11.26 1.94 3.94
CA CYS A 31 12.58 2.33 3.48
C CYS A 31 13.27 1.22 2.68
N GLU A 32 13.28 0.00 3.19
CA GLU A 32 13.85 -1.17 2.52
C GLU A 32 13.12 -1.49 1.20
N LEU A 33 11.79 -1.45 1.18
CA LEU A 33 10.98 -1.76 0.00
C LEU A 33 11.20 -0.78 -1.15
N PHE A 34 11.35 0.52 -0.84
CA PHE A 34 11.49 1.58 -1.86
C PHE A 34 12.94 2.04 -2.06
N GLY A 35 13.90 1.48 -1.33
CA GLY A 35 15.30 1.91 -1.39
C GLY A 35 15.50 3.37 -0.96
N ILE A 36 14.70 3.87 -0.01
CA ILE A 36 14.77 5.26 0.48
C ILE A 36 15.21 5.33 1.93
N ASP A 37 15.89 6.41 2.30
CA ASP A 37 16.28 6.66 3.69
C ASP A 37 15.09 7.10 4.57
N LEU A 38 15.22 6.89 5.88
CA LEU A 38 14.25 7.40 6.88
C LEU A 38 14.07 8.92 6.79
N LYS A 39 15.12 9.66 6.44
CA LYS A 39 15.07 11.11 6.26
C LYS A 39 14.21 11.50 5.04
N ALA A 40 14.31 10.74 3.96
CA ALA A 40 13.49 10.95 2.76
C ALA A 40 12.02 10.61 3.06
N LEU A 41 11.76 9.49 3.73
CA LEU A 41 10.42 9.12 4.17
C LEU A 41 9.82 10.18 5.10
N HIS A 42 10.61 10.73 6.03
CA HIS A 42 10.17 11.82 6.89
C HIS A 42 9.85 13.10 6.12
N LYS A 43 10.66 13.47 5.11
CA LYS A 43 10.37 14.62 4.24
C LYS A 43 9.06 14.44 3.46
N LEU A 44 8.78 13.23 2.99
CA LEU A 44 7.50 12.91 2.33
C LEU A 44 6.32 13.07 3.30
N GLU A 45 6.51 12.68 4.56
CA GLU A 45 5.51 12.88 5.62
C GLU A 45 5.29 14.37 5.94
N THR A 46 6.36 15.14 6.17
CA THR A 46 6.25 16.56 6.54
C THR A 46 5.79 17.45 5.40
N SER A 47 6.06 17.07 4.14
CA SER A 47 5.56 17.76 2.96
C SER A 47 4.10 17.42 2.64
N GLY A 48 3.47 16.51 3.38
CA GLY A 48 2.08 16.10 3.18
C GLY A 48 1.85 15.16 2.01
N ARG A 49 2.90 14.76 1.28
CA ARG A 49 2.78 13.83 0.13
C ARG A 49 2.42 12.41 0.56
N VAL A 50 2.83 12.01 1.76
CA VAL A 50 2.50 10.71 2.35
C VAL A 50 1.97 10.91 3.76
N LYS A 51 0.81 10.34 4.07
CA LYS A 51 0.26 10.36 5.43
C LYS A 51 0.58 9.05 6.15
N ALA A 52 1.23 9.14 7.30
CA ALA A 52 1.44 7.99 8.17
C ALA A 52 0.15 7.65 8.93
N VAL A 53 -0.26 6.39 8.91
CA VAL A 53 -1.29 5.86 9.79
C VAL A 53 -0.66 5.59 11.15
N ARG A 54 -1.25 6.15 12.20
CA ARG A 54 -0.75 6.03 13.58
C ARG A 54 -1.56 5.00 14.34
N ILE A 55 -0.92 3.92 14.80
CA ILE A 55 -1.57 2.75 15.42
C ILE A 55 -1.05 2.52 16.85
N GLY A 56 -1.85 1.82 17.65
CA GLY A 56 -1.53 1.38 19.01
C GLY A 56 -2.18 2.24 20.10
N PRO A 57 -2.06 1.85 21.38
CA PRO A 57 -2.79 2.44 22.52
C PRO A 57 -2.49 3.93 22.76
N LYS A 58 -1.48 4.49 22.08
CA LYS A 58 -1.14 5.91 22.12
C LYS A 58 -0.92 6.54 20.72
N LYS A 59 -1.30 5.84 19.64
CA LYS A 59 -1.05 6.28 18.25
C LYS A 59 0.43 6.66 17.99
N VAL A 60 1.37 5.94 18.63
CA VAL A 60 2.81 6.23 18.50
C VAL A 60 3.43 5.46 17.32
N GLN A 61 2.88 4.30 16.98
CA GLN A 61 3.46 3.48 15.91
C GLN A 61 3.04 4.02 14.56
N ARG A 62 4.01 4.52 13.79
CA ARG A 62 3.79 4.93 12.41
C ARG A 62 3.76 3.72 11.50
N ARG A 63 2.81 3.74 10.58
CA ARG A 63 2.66 2.80 9.49
C ARG A 63 2.39 3.54 8.19
N TYR A 64 2.97 3.08 7.10
CA TYR A 64 2.84 3.71 5.80
C TYR A 64 2.16 2.77 4.82
N SER A 65 1.27 3.34 4.01
CA SER A 65 0.69 2.66 2.86
C SER A 65 1.73 2.60 1.75
N PRO A 66 2.11 1.40 1.27
CA PRO A 66 3.09 1.27 0.20
C PRO A 66 2.62 1.92 -1.10
N VAL A 67 1.32 1.85 -1.40
CA VAL A 67 0.72 2.53 -2.56
C VAL A 67 0.87 4.05 -2.47
N ALA A 68 0.64 4.64 -1.30
CA ALA A 68 0.79 6.08 -1.12
C ALA A 68 2.26 6.52 -1.28
N VAL A 69 3.20 5.72 -0.77
CA VAL A 69 4.64 6.00 -0.90
C VAL A 69 5.10 5.84 -2.35
N ALA A 70 4.66 4.78 -3.03
CA ALA A 70 4.95 4.54 -4.45
C ALA A 70 4.49 5.71 -5.32
N LYS A 71 3.24 6.17 -5.15
CA LYS A 71 2.70 7.35 -5.85
C LYS A 71 3.49 8.62 -5.53
N ALA A 72 3.86 8.84 -4.27
CA ALA A 72 4.62 10.02 -3.86
C ALA A 72 6.07 10.04 -4.41
N LEU A 73 6.61 8.87 -4.72
CA LEU A 73 7.92 8.70 -5.37
C LEU A 73 7.84 8.66 -6.90
N GLY A 74 6.63 8.62 -7.49
CA GLY A 74 6.43 8.49 -8.94
C GLY A 74 6.69 7.09 -9.48
N VAL A 75 6.58 6.05 -8.64
CA VAL A 75 6.77 4.64 -9.02
C VAL A 75 5.40 4.00 -9.23
N ASP A 76 4.68 4.46 -10.25
CA ASP A 76 3.26 4.11 -10.45
C ASP A 76 3.02 2.63 -10.74
N LEU A 77 3.91 1.99 -11.51
CA LEU A 77 3.90 0.54 -11.74
C LEU A 77 3.94 -0.26 -10.43
N MET A 78 4.67 0.21 -9.42
CA MET A 78 4.75 -0.45 -8.12
C MET A 78 3.49 -0.20 -7.29
N ALA A 79 2.86 0.98 -7.43
CA ALA A 79 1.58 1.28 -6.80
C ALA A 79 0.46 0.38 -7.36
N GLU A 80 0.44 0.20 -8.68
CA GLU A 80 -0.50 -0.68 -9.38
C GLU A 80 -0.28 -2.14 -9.00
N ASN A 81 0.94 -2.64 -9.05
CA ASN A 81 1.27 -4.00 -8.64
C ASN A 81 0.91 -4.26 -7.17
N TYR A 82 1.18 -3.31 -6.27
CA TYR A 82 0.80 -3.46 -4.86
C TYR A 82 -0.73 -3.50 -4.69
N THR A 83 -1.47 -2.73 -5.49
CA THR A 83 -2.94 -2.73 -5.45
C THR A 83 -3.51 -4.03 -6.01
N LEU A 84 -2.94 -4.54 -7.10
CA LEU A 84 -3.33 -5.80 -7.72
C LEU A 84 -3.05 -6.99 -6.80
N VAL A 85 -1.89 -7.02 -6.16
CA VAL A 85 -1.47 -8.11 -5.28
C VAL A 85 -2.13 -8.01 -3.90
N ALA A 86 -2.43 -6.81 -3.38
CA ALA A 86 -3.15 -6.64 -2.12
C ALA A 86 -4.68 -6.83 -2.25
N GLY A 87 -5.20 -7.01 -3.48
CA GLY A 87 -6.62 -7.26 -3.75
C GLY A 87 -7.53 -6.04 -3.53
N MET A 88 -8.80 -6.16 -3.96
CA MET A 88 -9.84 -5.11 -3.81
C MET A 88 -10.12 -4.73 -2.34
N ASP A 89 -9.75 -5.59 -1.39
CA ASP A 89 -9.87 -5.33 0.04
C ASP A 89 -8.99 -4.16 0.51
N PHE A 90 -7.86 -3.90 -0.17
CA PHE A 90 -6.98 -2.76 0.13
C PHE A 90 -7.67 -1.41 -0.09
N ALA A 91 -8.39 -1.24 -1.20
CA ALA A 91 -9.08 0.02 -1.49
C ALA A 91 -10.24 0.28 -0.51
N ARG A 92 -10.96 -0.77 -0.11
CA ARG A 92 -12.07 -0.70 0.84
C ARG A 92 -11.58 -0.43 2.27
N GLU A 93 -10.52 -1.11 2.71
CA GLU A 93 -9.96 -0.95 4.06
C GLU A 93 -9.19 0.37 4.24
N LEU A 94 -8.44 0.81 3.21
CA LEU A 94 -7.78 2.12 3.22
C LEU A 94 -8.80 3.25 3.16
N GLY A 95 -9.87 3.11 2.35
CA GLY A 95 -10.98 4.05 2.28
C GLY A 95 -11.70 4.20 3.62
N GLY A 96 -12.03 3.10 4.30
CA GLY A 96 -12.64 3.13 5.63
C GLY A 96 -11.73 3.77 6.69
N LYS A 97 -10.46 3.37 6.76
CA LYS A 97 -9.50 3.91 7.75
C LYS A 97 -9.12 5.37 7.50
N LEU A 98 -9.16 5.84 6.26
CA LEU A 98 -8.93 7.25 5.91
C LEU A 98 -10.18 8.10 6.14
N ALA A 99 -11.38 7.57 5.90
CA ALA A 99 -12.65 8.22 6.25
C ALA A 99 -12.77 8.41 7.77
N ASP A 100 -12.47 7.38 8.56
CA ASP A 100 -12.45 7.46 10.04
C ASP A 100 -11.37 8.42 10.57
N SER A 101 -10.31 8.67 9.79
CA SER A 101 -9.28 9.67 10.12
C SER A 101 -9.71 11.10 9.77
N SER A 102 -10.78 11.29 9.00
CA SER A 102 -11.24 12.61 8.54
C SER A 102 -12.28 13.22 9.50
N ASP A 103 -12.99 12.40 10.27
CA ASP A 103 -13.99 12.86 11.25
C ASP A 103 -13.37 13.44 12.54
N ALA A 104 -12.07 13.25 12.77
CA ALA A 104 -11.41 13.76 13.96
C ALA A 104 -10.95 15.24 13.87
N VAL A 105 -11.28 15.96 12.78
CA VAL A 105 -10.83 17.36 12.57
C VAL A 105 -11.98 18.39 12.64
N LEU A 106 -13.25 17.97 12.73
CA LEU A 106 -14.40 18.89 12.87
C LEU A 106 -15.08 18.79 14.24
N ALA A 107 -14.30 18.91 15.31
CA ALA A 107 -14.87 19.16 16.64
C ALA A 107 -13.87 19.86 17.57
N LYS A 108 -13.53 21.11 17.25
CA LYS A 108 -13.27 22.14 18.26
C LYS A 108 -13.19 23.51 17.62
N THR A 109 -13.75 24.50 18.34
CA THR A 109 -13.90 25.94 18.05
C THR A 109 -15.00 26.25 17.01
N ARG A 110 -16.15 26.82 17.35
CA ARG A 110 -16.59 27.61 18.52
C ARG A 110 -18.11 27.50 18.66
#